data_AF-A0A524R104-F1
#
_entry.id   AF-A0A524R104-F1
#
_cell.length_a   1.000
_cell.length_b   1.000
_cell.length_c   1.000
_cell.angle_alpha   90.00
_cell.angle_beta   90.00
_cell.angle_gamma   90.00
#
_symmetry.space_group_name_H-M   'P 1'
#
loop_
_entity.id
_entity.type
_entity.pdbx_description
1 polymer ?
#
loop_
_entity_poly.entity_id
_entity_poly.type
_entity_poly.pdbx_seq_one_letter_code
_entity_poly.pdbx_strand_id
1 'polypeptide(L)'
;MKKLPSGLLTLAFALFLGLYSSGVPLPARGQEVPGVSHASVDAVFQAFDGTRTPGCAVGVSSGGSPILLRAYGMADLEHDVPNTAETIFEPGSVSKQFTAAATVLLALDGKISLDDDIRDYIPELPDYGAVVTIRHLLNHTSGLRDWGSVAGIEGWPRTRRAHTHMHVLDIA
;
A
#
# COMPACT_ATOMS: atom_id res chain seq x y z
N MET A 1 12.77 -44.32 -3.58
CA MET A 1 12.90 -44.58 -5.04
C MET A 1 12.07 -45.80 -5.42
N LYS A 2 10.87 -45.59 -5.98
CA LYS A 2 10.12 -46.60 -6.76
C LYS A 2 9.46 -45.85 -7.92
N LYS A 3 9.80 -46.25 -9.15
CA LYS A 3 9.42 -45.62 -10.42
C LYS A 3 7.94 -45.90 -10.72
N LEU A 4 7.18 -44.89 -11.13
CA LEU A 4 5.90 -45.08 -11.85
C LEU A 4 6.18 -45.30 -13.34
N PRO A 5 5.41 -46.17 -14.03
CA PRO A 5 5.60 -46.43 -15.45
C PRO A 5 4.96 -45.32 -16.31
N SER A 6 5.67 -44.98 -17.36
CA SER A 6 5.30 -44.05 -18.42
C SER A 6 4.36 -44.70 -19.43
N GLY A 7 3.24 -44.05 -19.73
CA GLY A 7 2.50 -44.24 -20.99
C GLY A 7 1.01 -44.55 -20.84
N LEU A 8 0.18 -43.51 -20.79
CA LEU A 8 -1.05 -43.34 -21.58
C LEU A 8 -1.72 -42.03 -21.14
N LEU A 9 -1.39 -40.92 -21.80
CA LEU A 9 -2.20 -39.71 -21.71
C LEU A 9 -2.17 -39.01 -23.07
N THR A 10 -2.87 -39.63 -24.02
CA THR A 10 -3.16 -39.03 -25.33
C THR A 10 -4.68 -39.06 -25.51
N LEU A 11 -5.22 -37.91 -25.93
CA LEU A 11 -6.60 -37.64 -26.36
C LEU A 11 -7.66 -37.40 -25.27
N ALA A 12 -7.76 -36.13 -24.85
CA ALA A 12 -9.05 -35.46 -24.68
C ALA A 12 -8.87 -33.95 -24.92
N PHE A 13 -8.49 -33.59 -26.14
CA PHE A 13 -8.54 -32.21 -26.64
C PHE A 13 -9.99 -31.91 -27.04
N ALA A 14 -10.86 -31.76 -26.05
CA ALA A 14 -12.25 -31.37 -26.26
C ALA A 14 -12.33 -29.84 -26.29
N LEU A 15 -12.36 -29.32 -27.52
CA LEU A 15 -13.10 -28.15 -27.98
C LEU A 15 -13.71 -27.25 -26.88
N PHE A 16 -12.96 -26.24 -26.43
CA PHE A 16 -13.54 -25.02 -25.85
C PHE A 16 -13.33 -23.89 -26.86
N LEU A 17 -14.09 -23.94 -27.95
CA LEU A 17 -14.33 -22.78 -28.81
C LEU A 17 -15.39 -21.91 -28.10
N GLY A 18 -14.99 -21.27 -26.99
CA GLY A 18 -15.77 -20.23 -26.33
C GLY A 18 -15.26 -18.88 -26.82
N LEU A 19 -16.15 -18.08 -27.39
CA LEU A 19 -15.88 -16.76 -27.94
C LEU A 19 -14.93 -15.93 -27.05
N TYR A 20 -13.71 -15.69 -27.52
CA TYR A 20 -12.94 -14.53 -27.09
C TYR A 20 -13.64 -13.30 -27.70
N SER A 21 -14.66 -12.80 -26.99
CA SER A 21 -15.06 -11.42 -27.19
C SER A 21 -13.87 -10.58 -26.78
N SER A 22 -13.23 -9.92 -27.76
CA SER A 22 -12.38 -8.76 -27.54
C SER A 22 -13.25 -7.63 -26.97
N GLY A 23 -13.70 -7.81 -25.73
CA GLY A 23 -14.19 -6.75 -24.90
C GLY A 23 -13.00 -5.86 -24.61
N VAL A 24 -12.81 -4.83 -25.44
CA VAL A 24 -12.21 -3.60 -24.93
C VAL A 24 -12.97 -3.29 -23.64
N PRO A 25 -12.33 -3.25 -22.47
CA PRO A 25 -13.04 -2.86 -21.26
C PRO A 25 -13.57 -1.47 -21.54
N LEU A 26 -14.90 -1.36 -21.73
CA LEU A 26 -15.56 -0.07 -21.74
C LEU A 26 -15.13 0.60 -20.43
N PRO A 27 -14.72 1.88 -20.44
CA PRO A 27 -14.49 2.59 -19.20
C PRO A 27 -15.75 2.36 -18.37
N ALA A 28 -15.59 1.76 -17.19
CA ALA A 28 -16.70 1.49 -16.30
C ALA A 28 -17.39 2.83 -16.09
N ARG A 29 -18.53 3.02 -16.77
CA ARG A 29 -19.33 4.22 -16.62
C ARG A 29 -19.83 4.14 -15.20
N GLY A 30 -19.24 4.96 -14.32
CA GLY A 30 -19.50 4.96 -12.89
C GLY A 30 -21.00 4.82 -12.66
N GLN A 31 -21.39 3.72 -12.03
CA GLN A 31 -22.78 3.48 -11.70
C GLN A 31 -23.18 4.62 -10.75
N GLU A 32 -24.20 5.41 -11.10
CA GLU A 32 -24.72 6.44 -10.20
C GLU A 32 -25.20 5.76 -8.92
N VAL A 33 -24.40 5.86 -7.85
CA VAL A 33 -24.81 5.38 -6.54
C VAL A 33 -25.63 6.48 -5.89
N PRO A 34 -26.86 6.19 -5.44
CA PRO A 34 -27.67 7.14 -4.70
C PRO A 34 -26.86 7.72 -3.52
N GLY A 35 -26.64 9.03 -3.54
CA GLY A 35 -25.96 9.77 -2.47
C GLY A 35 -24.54 10.28 -2.78
N VAL A 36 -23.90 9.87 -3.88
CA VAL A 36 -22.61 10.44 -4.30
C VAL A 36 -22.81 11.25 -5.58
N SER A 37 -23.10 12.55 -5.42
CA SER A 37 -23.13 13.47 -6.56
C SER A 37 -21.72 13.93 -6.89
N HIS A 38 -21.36 13.86 -8.16
CA HIS A 38 -20.14 14.45 -8.70
C HIS A 38 -19.97 15.91 -8.23
N ALA A 39 -21.04 16.71 -8.30
CA ALA A 39 -21.02 18.10 -7.88
C ALA A 39 -20.77 18.28 -6.37
N SER A 40 -21.25 17.36 -5.53
CA SER A 40 -20.95 17.41 -4.09
C SER A 40 -19.49 17.09 -3.78
N VAL A 41 -18.89 16.16 -4.53
CA VAL A 41 -17.45 15.86 -4.40
C VAL A 41 -16.62 17.02 -4.93
N ASP A 42 -16.95 17.55 -6.11
CA ASP A 42 -16.28 18.72 -6.69
C ASP A 42 -16.33 19.93 -5.74
N ALA A 43 -17.45 20.15 -5.04
CA ALA A 43 -17.58 21.22 -4.05
C ALA A 43 -16.65 21.04 -2.82
N VAL A 44 -16.39 19.80 -2.38
CA VAL A 44 -15.47 19.52 -1.26
C VAL A 44 -14.03 19.85 -1.64
N PHE A 45 -13.66 19.59 -2.90
CA PHE A 45 -12.28 19.75 -3.36
C PHE A 45 -12.02 21.05 -4.15
N GLN A 46 -13.01 21.93 -4.25
CA GLN A 46 -12.92 23.18 -5.01
C GLN A 46 -11.70 24.04 -4.64
N ALA A 47 -11.30 24.05 -3.36
CA ALA A 47 -10.14 24.81 -2.90
C ALA A 47 -8.79 24.31 -3.48
N PHE A 48 -8.75 23.09 -4.00
CA PHE A 48 -7.57 22.48 -4.61
C PHE A 48 -7.59 22.55 -6.14
N ASP A 49 -8.70 22.97 -6.75
CA ASP A 49 -8.94 22.93 -8.19
C ASP A 49 -8.43 24.19 -8.92
N GLY A 50 -7.14 24.49 -8.75
CA GLY A 50 -6.49 25.65 -9.35
C GLY A 50 -5.13 25.33 -9.96
N THR A 51 -4.71 26.14 -10.93
CA THR A 51 -3.39 26.01 -11.58
C THR A 51 -2.23 26.50 -10.72
N ARG A 52 -2.53 27.11 -9.56
CA ARG A 52 -1.54 27.66 -8.62
C ARG A 52 -1.52 26.92 -7.29
N THR A 53 -2.24 25.81 -7.19
CA THR A 53 -2.37 25.04 -5.95
C THR A 53 -1.88 23.62 -6.19
N PRO A 54 -1.12 23.03 -5.26
CA PRO A 54 -0.97 21.60 -5.21
C PRO A 54 -2.35 20.94 -5.13
N GLY A 55 -2.45 19.73 -5.63
CA GLY A 55 -3.72 19.06 -5.80
C GLY A 55 -3.79 17.65 -5.20
N CYS A 56 -4.85 16.93 -5.56
CA CYS A 56 -5.09 15.57 -5.10
C CYS A 56 -5.88 14.76 -6.13
N ALA A 57 -5.81 13.43 -6.03
CA ALA A 57 -6.73 12.51 -6.71
C ALA A 57 -7.68 11.86 -5.71
N VAL A 58 -8.93 11.67 -6.11
CA VAL A 58 -10.04 11.16 -5.29
C VAL A 58 -10.75 10.04 -6.03
N GLY A 59 -10.85 8.89 -5.36
CA GLY A 59 -11.63 7.75 -5.84
C GLY A 59 -12.73 7.38 -4.87
N VAL A 60 -13.92 7.09 -5.39
CA VAL A 60 -15.04 6.53 -4.62
C VAL A 60 -15.46 5.23 -5.27
N SER A 61 -15.63 4.19 -4.46
CA SER A 61 -16.05 2.87 -4.91
C SER A 61 -17.21 2.37 -4.06
N SER A 62 -18.14 1.66 -4.68
CA SER A 62 -19.27 1.00 -4.01
C SER A 62 -19.50 -0.37 -4.64
N GLY A 63 -19.77 -1.40 -3.83
CA GLY A 63 -19.94 -2.77 -4.32
C GLY A 63 -18.71 -3.29 -5.08
N GLY A 64 -17.50 -2.86 -4.68
CA GLY A 64 -16.25 -3.25 -5.35
C GLY A 64 -16.00 -2.58 -6.71
N SER A 65 -16.90 -1.70 -7.17
CA SER A 65 -16.75 -0.98 -8.44
C SER A 65 -16.44 0.50 -8.20
N PRO A 66 -15.51 1.11 -8.95
CA PRO A 66 -15.31 2.56 -8.91
C PRO A 66 -16.53 3.27 -9.49
N ILE A 67 -17.01 4.28 -8.77
CA ILE A 67 -18.17 5.10 -9.16
C ILE A 67 -17.77 6.54 -9.47
N LEU A 68 -16.64 6.99 -8.93
CA LEU A 68 -16.04 8.28 -9.22
C LEU A 68 -14.52 8.17 -9.15
N LEU A 69 -13.84 8.72 -10.15
CA LEU A 69 -12.42 9.02 -10.14
C LEU A 69 -12.27 10.48 -10.57
N ARG A 70 -11.59 11.28 -9.75
CA ARG A 70 -11.38 12.71 -9.96
C ARG A 70 -9.97 13.10 -9.57
N ALA A 71 -9.50 14.19 -10.13
CA ALA A 71 -8.29 14.86 -9.70
C ALA A 71 -8.51 16.36 -9.76
N TYR A 72 -7.82 17.08 -8.88
CA TYR A 72 -7.91 18.52 -8.72
C TYR A 72 -6.49 19.09 -8.63
N GLY A 73 -6.28 20.30 -9.13
CA GLY A 73 -5.02 21.04 -8.99
C GLY A 73 -3.83 20.44 -9.73
N MET A 74 -2.62 20.85 -9.33
CA MET A 74 -1.39 20.51 -10.03
C MET A 74 -0.61 19.37 -9.32
N ALA A 75 -0.05 18.47 -10.11
CA ALA A 75 0.92 17.46 -9.69
C ALA A 75 2.32 18.08 -9.55
N ASP A 76 2.64 19.04 -10.42
CA ASP A 76 3.89 19.80 -10.43
C ASP A 76 3.56 21.25 -10.82
N LEU A 77 3.87 22.20 -9.93
CA LEU A 77 3.54 23.61 -10.11
C LEU A 77 4.54 24.31 -11.02
N GLU A 78 5.81 23.92 -10.94
CA GLU A 78 6.91 24.51 -11.68
C GLU A 78 6.83 24.20 -13.19
N HIS A 79 6.29 23.04 -13.53
CA HIS A 79 6.16 22.55 -14.90
C HIS A 79 4.73 22.59 -15.44
N ASP A 80 3.80 23.20 -14.70
CA ASP A 80 2.37 23.27 -15.05
C ASP A 80 1.76 21.89 -15.37
N VAL A 81 2.11 20.86 -14.60
CA VAL A 81 1.57 19.49 -14.79
C VAL A 81 0.30 19.32 -13.95
N PRO A 82 -0.89 19.17 -14.55
CA PRO A 82 -2.12 18.93 -13.82
C PRO A 82 -2.12 17.53 -13.19
N ASN A 83 -2.79 17.37 -12.05
CA ASN A 83 -3.09 16.03 -11.55
C ASN A 83 -4.09 15.32 -12.47
N THR A 84 -3.94 14.00 -12.59
CA THR A 84 -4.94 13.11 -13.16
C THR A 84 -5.28 12.02 -12.15
N ALA A 85 -6.32 11.22 -12.42
CA ALA A 85 -6.66 10.09 -11.56
C ALA A 85 -5.55 9.01 -11.54
N GLU A 86 -4.64 9.06 -12.51
CA GLU A 86 -3.52 8.15 -12.70
C GLU A 86 -2.20 8.70 -12.14
N THR A 87 -2.18 9.93 -11.61
CA THR A 87 -0.98 10.50 -10.98
C THR A 87 -0.52 9.58 -9.84
N ILE A 88 0.77 9.25 -9.84
CA ILE A 88 1.40 8.42 -8.80
C ILE A 88 1.78 9.32 -7.63
N PHE A 89 1.30 8.98 -6.43
CA PHE A 89 1.62 9.66 -5.18
C PHE A 89 2.49 8.76 -4.30
N GLU A 90 3.33 9.37 -3.47
CA GLU A 90 3.99 8.63 -2.38
C GLU A 90 2.95 8.30 -1.29
N PRO A 91 2.67 7.01 -1.03
CA PRO A 91 1.57 6.60 -0.15
C PRO A 91 1.86 6.83 1.35
N GLY A 92 3.10 7.11 1.73
CA GLY A 92 3.51 7.32 3.12
C GLY A 92 3.06 6.19 4.04
N SER A 93 2.35 6.52 5.13
CA SER A 93 1.87 5.53 6.10
C SER A 93 0.82 4.56 5.56
N VAL A 94 0.20 4.81 4.41
CA VAL A 94 -0.72 3.86 3.76
C VAL A 94 -0.01 2.56 3.41
N SER A 95 1.32 2.57 3.21
CA SER A 95 2.14 1.37 2.95
C SER A 95 2.11 0.33 4.08
N LYS A 96 1.86 0.74 5.33
CA LYS A 96 1.96 -0.15 6.50
C LYS A 96 1.03 -1.36 6.40
N GLN A 97 -0.19 -1.17 5.88
CA GLN A 97 -1.14 -2.28 5.75
C GLN A 97 -0.67 -3.36 4.77
N PHE A 98 0.09 -2.99 3.74
CA PHE A 98 0.64 -3.94 2.78
C PHE A 98 1.78 -4.74 3.40
N THR A 99 2.67 -4.08 4.15
CA THR A 99 3.70 -4.77 4.94
C THR A 99 3.05 -5.70 5.97
N ALA A 100 2.03 -5.24 6.69
CA ALA A 100 1.30 -6.07 7.65
C ALA A 100 0.65 -7.29 6.99
N ALA A 101 0.01 -7.12 5.83
CA ALA A 101 -0.55 -8.23 5.06
C ALA A 101 0.52 -9.24 4.65
N ALA A 102 1.67 -8.78 4.14
CA ALA A 102 2.79 -9.64 3.80
C ALA A 102 3.33 -10.42 5.01
N THR A 103 3.47 -9.76 6.16
CA THR A 103 3.88 -10.41 7.42
C THR A 103 2.87 -11.48 7.87
N VAL A 104 1.57 -11.18 7.81
CA VAL A 104 0.53 -12.15 8.19
C VAL A 104 0.49 -13.33 7.21
N LEU A 105 0.69 -13.11 5.91
CA LEU A 105 0.81 -14.19 4.92
C LEU A 105 2.00 -15.12 5.24
N LEU A 106 3.15 -14.58 5.63
CA LEU A 106 4.29 -15.40 6.09
C LEU A 106 3.95 -16.23 7.33
N ALA A 107 3.17 -15.67 8.26
CA ALA A 107 2.72 -16.40 9.44
C ALA A 107 1.72 -17.51 9.10
N LEU A 108 0.79 -17.26 8.17
CA LEU A 108 -0.14 -18.27 7.65
C LEU A 108 0.57 -19.41 6.91
N ASP A 109 1.67 -19.10 6.21
CA ASP A 109 2.56 -20.08 5.58
C ASP A 109 3.41 -20.87 6.60
N GLY A 110 3.34 -20.54 7.90
CA GLY A 110 4.14 -21.16 8.95
C GLY A 110 5.64 -20.81 8.91
N LYS A 111 6.03 -19.74 8.20
CA LYS A 111 7.43 -19.29 8.08
C LYS A 111 7.90 -18.48 9.28
N ILE A 112 6.96 -17.83 9.96
CA ILE A 112 7.15 -17.08 11.20
C ILE A 112 5.94 -17.32 12.11
N SER A 113 6.07 -17.04 13.40
CA SER A 113 4.94 -16.84 14.32
C SER A 113 4.79 -15.36 14.63
N LEU A 114 3.56 -14.89 14.78
CA LEU A 114 3.32 -13.51 15.23
C LEU A 114 3.78 -13.28 16.68
N ASP A 115 3.97 -14.35 17.44
CA ASP A 115 4.41 -14.31 18.83
C ASP A 115 5.91 -14.55 19.01
N ASP A 116 6.67 -14.68 17.90
CA ASP A 116 8.13 -14.72 17.94
C ASP A 116 8.71 -13.38 18.42
N ASP A 117 9.83 -13.45 19.15
CA ASP A 117 10.61 -12.26 19.49
C ASP A 117 11.22 -11.67 18.21
N ILE A 118 11.07 -10.35 18.01
CA ILE A 118 11.65 -9.69 16.83
C ILE A 118 13.17 -9.87 16.74
N ARG A 119 13.86 -10.04 17.88
CA ARG A 119 15.30 -10.21 17.94
C ARG A 119 15.77 -11.54 17.34
N ASP A 120 14.89 -12.52 17.17
CA ASP A 120 15.18 -13.75 16.41
C ASP A 120 15.41 -13.45 14.92
N TYR A 121 14.85 -12.35 14.42
CA TYR A 121 14.95 -11.92 13.02
C TYR A 121 15.88 -10.71 12.80
N ILE A 122 15.99 -9.84 13.81
CA ILE A 122 16.82 -8.64 13.78
C ILE A 122 17.66 -8.61 15.07
N PRO A 123 18.72 -9.42 15.15
CA PRO A 123 19.52 -9.58 16.37
C PRO A 123 20.27 -8.30 16.77
N GLU A 124 20.39 -7.32 15.88
CA GLU A 124 20.99 -6.01 16.12
C GLU A 124 20.09 -5.07 16.94
N LEU A 125 18.80 -5.40 17.10
CA LEU A 125 17.91 -4.60 17.95
C LEU A 125 18.36 -4.67 19.43
N PRO A 126 18.41 -3.52 20.13
CA PRO A 126 18.72 -3.49 21.55
C PRO A 126 17.78 -4.35 22.38
N ASP A 127 18.28 -4.79 23.53
CA ASP A 127 17.43 -5.39 24.56
C ASP A 127 16.66 -4.30 25.30
N TYR A 128 15.36 -4.20 25.06
CA TYR A 128 14.49 -3.23 25.71
C TYR A 128 14.03 -3.67 27.11
N GLY A 129 14.53 -4.79 27.64
CA GLY A 129 14.15 -5.35 28.95
C GLY A 129 12.80 -6.05 28.96
N ALA A 130 12.16 -6.18 27.80
CA ALA A 130 10.91 -6.91 27.58
C ALA A 130 10.90 -7.50 26.18
N VAL A 131 10.22 -8.65 26.02
CA VAL A 131 10.07 -9.31 24.72
C VAL A 131 9.18 -8.46 23.82
N VAL A 132 9.69 -8.08 22.66
CA VAL A 132 8.93 -7.37 21.62
C VAL A 132 8.58 -8.37 20.52
N THR A 133 7.31 -8.76 20.45
CA THR A 133 6.87 -9.71 19.43
C THR A 133 6.57 -9.03 18.10
N ILE A 134 6.54 -9.81 17.01
CA ILE A 134 6.06 -9.34 15.70
C ILE A 134 4.65 -8.74 15.81
N ARG A 135 3.77 -9.37 16.61
CA ARG A 135 2.41 -8.87 16.90
C ARG A 135 2.42 -7.48 17.53
N HIS A 136 3.36 -7.19 18.43
CA HIS A 136 3.48 -5.86 19.01
C HIS A 136 3.83 -4.79 17.96
N LEU A 137 4.70 -5.12 17.00
CA LEU A 137 5.05 -4.20 15.93
C LEU A 137 3.87 -3.91 14.99
N LEU A 138 3.12 -4.95 14.60
CA LEU A 138 1.96 -4.81 13.72
C LEU A 138 0.83 -3.96 14.35
N ASN A 139 0.72 -3.98 15.67
CA ASN A 139 -0.35 -3.28 16.40
C ASN A 139 0.10 -1.96 17.06
N HIS A 140 1.35 -1.54 16.84
CA HIS A 140 1.92 -0.35 17.49
C HIS A 140 1.86 -0.40 19.03
N THR A 141 2.08 -1.58 19.62
CA THR A 141 2.10 -1.80 21.08
C THR A 141 3.46 -2.25 21.61
N SER A 142 4.51 -2.15 20.80
CA SER A 142 5.87 -2.57 21.17
C SER A 142 6.56 -1.69 22.21
N GLY A 143 6.06 -0.48 22.44
CA GLY A 143 6.73 0.51 23.29
C GLY A 143 7.96 1.16 22.66
N LEU A 144 8.29 0.83 21.41
CA LEU A 144 9.39 1.46 20.68
C LEU A 144 9.09 2.93 20.40
N ARG A 145 10.10 3.79 20.57
CA ARG A 145 10.01 5.22 20.26
C ARG A 145 9.98 5.43 18.75
N ASP A 146 9.21 6.41 18.27
CA ASP A 146 9.24 6.80 16.86
C ASP A 146 10.62 7.39 16.52
N TRP A 147 11.39 6.67 15.70
CA TRP A 147 12.76 7.03 15.35
C TRP A 147 12.86 8.47 14.81
N GLY A 148 11.88 8.93 14.02
CA GLY A 148 11.91 10.27 13.43
C GLY A 148 11.68 11.38 14.46
N SER A 149 10.94 11.08 15.52
CA SER A 149 10.71 11.98 16.65
C SER A 149 11.98 12.08 17.51
N VAL A 150 12.62 10.94 17.80
CA VAL A 150 13.89 10.92 18.55
C VAL A 150 14.99 11.64 17.75
N ALA A 151 15.14 11.34 16.46
CA ALA A 151 16.07 12.05 15.57
C ALA A 151 15.84 13.57 15.57
N GLY A 152 14.57 14.00 15.60
CA GLY A 152 14.22 15.41 15.69
C GLY A 152 14.70 16.08 16.98
N ILE A 153 14.58 15.40 18.12
CA ILE A 153 15.07 15.88 19.43
C ILE A 153 16.59 15.99 19.44
N GLU A 154 17.29 15.07 18.78
CA GLU A 154 18.75 15.08 18.63
C GLU A 154 19.27 16.13 17.63
N GLY A 155 18.36 16.95 17.06
CA GLY A 155 18.68 18.06 16.17
C GLY A 155 18.66 17.69 14.69
N TRP A 156 18.20 16.49 14.33
CA TRP A 156 18.12 15.99 12.95
C TRP A 156 16.66 15.74 12.55
N PRO A 157 15.82 16.80 12.43
CA PRO A 157 14.41 16.61 12.09
C PRO A 157 14.24 16.05 10.67
N ARG A 158 13.06 15.43 10.45
CA ARG A 158 12.68 14.88 9.15
C ARG A 158 12.91 15.90 8.03
N THR A 159 13.17 15.40 6.81
CA THR A 159 13.44 16.17 5.57
C THR A 159 14.72 16.99 5.53
N ARG A 160 15.55 17.00 6.59
CA ARG A 160 16.87 17.69 6.57
C ARG A 160 18.01 16.88 5.96
N ARG A 161 17.86 15.55 5.83
CA ARG A 161 18.90 14.64 5.32
C ARG A 161 18.35 13.28 4.87
N ALA A 162 19.19 12.50 4.20
CA ALA A 162 18.96 11.08 3.99
C ALA A 162 19.31 10.24 5.23
N HIS A 163 18.55 9.17 5.46
CA HIS A 163 18.75 8.22 6.56
C HIS A 163 19.18 6.85 6.04
N THR A 164 19.94 6.10 6.83
CA THR A 164 20.37 4.73 6.56
C THR A 164 19.82 3.84 7.67
N HIS A 165 19.84 2.52 7.47
CA HIS A 165 19.45 1.57 8.52
C HIS A 165 20.26 1.75 9.81
N MET A 166 21.55 2.09 9.70
CA MET A 166 22.41 2.36 10.87
C MET A 166 21.89 3.52 11.71
N HIS A 167 21.44 4.61 11.09
CA HIS A 167 20.87 5.72 11.86
C HIS A 167 19.64 5.32 12.67
N VAL A 168 18.85 4.35 12.21
CA VAL A 168 17.66 3.89 12.94
C VAL A 168 18.06 3.02 14.14
N LEU A 169 19.11 2.22 14.00
CA LEU A 169 19.65 1.38 15.08
C LEU A 169 20.37 2.21 16.15
N ASP A 170 21.04 3.30 15.78
CA ASP A 170 21.76 4.17 16.72
C ASP A 170 20.83 5.03 17.60
N ILE A 171 19.57 5.22 17.16
CA ILE A 171 18.57 6.11 17.80
C ILE A 171 17.67 5.34 18.80
N ALA A 172 17.89 4.03 18.94
CA ALA A 172 17.09 3.09 19.73
C ALA A 172 17.48 3.04 21.23
#